data_AF-A0A4Z1ECS4-F1
#
_entry.id   AF-A0A4Z1ECS4-F1
#
_cell.length_a   1.000
_cell.length_b   1.000
_cell.length_c   1.000
_cell.angle_alpha   90.00
_cell.angle_beta   90.00
_cell.angle_gamma   90.00
#
_symmetry.space_group_name_H-M   'P 1'
#
loop_
_entity.id
_entity.type
_entity.pdbx_description
1 polymer ?
#
loop_
_entity_poly.entity_id
_entity_poly.type
_entity_poly.pdbx_seq_one_letter_code
_entity_poly.pdbx_strand_id
1 'polypeptide(L)'
;MSEPRARAAKNRGQQNFTEAELKSFLHAHGDVHHALETTTKTLDEIVTDFIIELCFEASRAAQIAGRQKVKLDDIKFACRKNPAFLGKITEVFEKKMFIDEAKKTFDATDDKLTKSSGGKVETLGEEDDVEDAVNVVKGRKGMGSD
;
A
#
# COMPACT_ATOMS: atom_id res chain seq x y z
N MET A 1 -17.48 -23.04 5.41
CA MET A 1 -17.55 -22.83 6.87
C MET A 1 -16.24 -22.20 7.29
N SER A 2 -16.20 -20.88 7.51
CA SER A 2 -15.02 -20.22 8.09
C SER A 2 -15.05 -20.47 9.59
N GLU A 3 -14.12 -21.26 10.10
CA GLU A 3 -13.98 -21.46 11.54
C GLU A 3 -13.78 -20.12 12.27
N PRO A 4 -14.33 -19.95 13.48
CA PRO A 4 -14.03 -18.81 14.33
C PRO A 4 -12.55 -18.85 14.67
N ARG A 5 -11.76 -17.98 14.03
CA ARG A 5 -10.33 -17.86 14.30
C ARG A 5 -10.12 -17.18 15.64
N ALA A 6 -9.19 -17.73 16.43
CA ALA A 6 -8.75 -17.12 17.67
C ALA A 6 -8.26 -15.70 17.41
N ARG A 7 -8.97 -14.71 17.94
CA ARG A 7 -8.50 -13.32 17.96
C ARG A 7 -7.27 -13.31 18.85
N ALA A 8 -6.13 -12.83 18.34
CA ALA A 8 -5.00 -12.52 19.21
C ALA A 8 -5.53 -11.66 20.36
N ALA A 9 -5.10 -11.96 21.59
CA ALA A 9 -5.62 -11.28 22.78
C ALA A 9 -5.61 -9.77 22.54
N LYS A 10 -6.81 -9.14 22.64
CA LYS A 10 -7.01 -7.70 22.52
C LYS A 10 -5.80 -6.98 23.09
N ASN A 11 -5.19 -6.12 22.30
CA ASN A 11 -3.95 -5.43 22.63
C ASN A 11 -3.99 -5.02 24.11
N ARG A 12 -3.05 -5.55 24.91
CA ARG A 12 -2.95 -5.25 26.35
C ARG A 12 -2.42 -3.83 26.52
N GLY A 13 -3.21 -2.82 26.16
CA GLY A 13 -2.91 -1.39 26.31
C GLY A 13 -2.01 -0.77 25.23
N GLN A 14 -1.44 -1.55 24.30
CA GLN A 14 -0.60 -1.00 23.22
C GLN A 14 -1.44 -0.69 21.97
N GLN A 15 -1.49 0.57 21.57
CA GLN A 15 -2.18 0.99 20.35
C GLN A 15 -1.31 0.73 19.12
N ASN A 16 -1.90 0.31 17.99
CA ASN A 16 -1.17 0.08 16.75
C ASN A 16 -0.93 1.40 15.99
N PHE A 17 -1.89 2.32 16.05
CA PHE A 17 -1.78 3.67 15.48
C PHE A 17 -1.55 4.73 16.57
N THR A 18 -0.91 5.84 16.20
CA THR A 18 -0.75 6.95 17.13
C THR A 18 -2.07 7.70 17.34
N GLU A 19 -2.24 8.31 18.51
CA GLU A 19 -3.45 9.09 18.81
C GLU A 19 -3.64 10.27 17.84
N ALA A 20 -2.53 10.90 17.41
CA ALA A 20 -2.56 12.00 16.45
C ALA A 20 -3.08 11.56 15.07
N GLU A 21 -2.68 10.39 14.59
CA GLU A 21 -3.16 9.84 13.31
C GLU A 21 -4.64 9.53 13.37
N LEU A 22 -5.10 8.86 14.44
CA LEU A 22 -6.51 8.49 14.60
C LEU A 22 -7.41 9.71 14.75
N LYS A 23 -6.98 10.73 15.52
CA LYS A 23 -7.71 12.01 15.62
C LYS A 23 -7.79 12.74 14.30
N SER A 24 -6.68 12.80 13.56
CA SER A 24 -6.64 13.45 12.24
C SER A 24 -7.54 12.72 11.24
N PHE A 25 -7.55 11.39 11.26
CA PHE A 25 -8.43 10.56 10.45
C PHE A 25 -9.90 10.83 10.77
N LEU A 26 -10.29 10.78 12.05
CA LEU A 26 -11.65 11.07 12.48
C LEU A 26 -12.10 12.47 12.06
N HIS A 27 -11.27 13.49 12.30
CA HIS A 27 -11.56 14.87 11.91
C HIS A 27 -11.72 15.03 10.39
N ALA A 28 -10.84 14.43 9.59
CA ALA A 28 -10.93 14.43 8.14
C ALA A 28 -12.22 13.77 7.61
N HIS A 29 -12.81 12.87 8.38
CA HIS A 29 -14.07 12.19 8.08
C HIS A 29 -15.30 12.82 8.76
N GLY A 30 -15.17 14.02 9.35
CA GLY A 30 -16.27 14.83 9.85
C GLY A 30 -16.54 14.73 11.35
N ASP A 31 -15.66 14.09 12.12
CA ASP A 31 -15.72 14.10 13.58
C ASP A 31 -15.15 15.40 14.18
N VAL A 32 -15.25 15.57 15.50
CA VAL A 32 -14.69 16.71 16.24
C VAL A 32 -13.16 16.70 16.24
N HIS A 33 -12.54 17.89 16.29
CA HIS A 33 -11.08 18.06 16.34
C HIS A 33 -10.40 17.32 17.51
N HIS A 34 -11.10 17.19 18.65
CA HIS A 34 -10.62 16.52 19.84
C HIS A 34 -11.53 15.33 20.17
N ALA A 35 -11.39 14.26 19.39
CA ALA A 35 -12.11 13.01 19.64
C ALA A 35 -11.78 12.45 21.04
N LEU A 36 -12.77 11.79 21.65
CA LEU A 36 -12.62 11.13 22.95
C LEU A 36 -11.58 10.01 22.86
N GLU A 37 -10.81 9.80 23.93
CA GLU A 37 -9.81 8.74 24.00
C GLU A 37 -10.42 7.34 23.83
N THR A 38 -11.64 7.14 24.31
CA THR A 38 -12.37 5.88 24.11
C THR A 38 -12.70 5.65 22.63
N THR A 39 -13.02 6.70 21.88
CA THR A 39 -13.30 6.63 20.43
C THR A 39 -12.04 6.24 19.67
N THR A 40 -10.90 6.88 19.95
CA THR A 40 -9.64 6.57 19.26
C THR A 40 -9.19 5.14 19.56
N LYS A 41 -9.25 4.70 20.82
CA LYS A 41 -8.94 3.31 21.20
C LYS A 41 -9.84 2.28 20.52
N THR A 42 -11.14 2.56 20.47
CA THR A 42 -12.09 1.67 19.79
C THR A 42 -11.83 1.62 18.29
N LEU A 43 -11.48 2.75 17.67
CA LEU A 43 -11.13 2.81 16.27
C LEU A 43 -9.85 2.01 15.97
N ASP A 44 -8.82 2.13 16.80
CA ASP A 44 -7.58 1.33 16.68
C ASP A 44 -7.90 -0.18 16.67
N GLU A 45 -8.73 -0.66 17.59
CA GLU A 45 -9.17 -2.05 17.64
C GLU A 45 -9.92 -2.46 16.37
N ILE A 46 -10.91 -1.67 15.94
CA ILE A 46 -11.73 -1.97 14.75
C ILE A 46 -10.88 -2.01 13.47
N VAL A 47 -10.00 -1.02 13.28
CA VAL A 47 -9.16 -0.92 12.08
C VAL A 47 -8.11 -2.04 12.08
N THR A 48 -7.53 -2.34 13.24
CA THR A 48 -6.60 -3.48 13.38
C THR A 48 -7.27 -4.78 12.99
N ASP A 49 -8.46 -5.07 13.55
CA ASP A 49 -9.22 -6.28 13.24
C ASP A 49 -9.56 -6.35 11.74
N PHE A 50 -9.99 -5.23 11.15
CA PHE A 50 -10.29 -5.15 9.72
C PHE A 50 -9.06 -5.49 8.84
N ILE A 51 -7.89 -4.92 9.14
CA ILE A 51 -6.66 -5.18 8.38
C ILE A 51 -6.25 -6.65 8.51
N ILE A 52 -6.33 -7.21 9.72
CA ILE A 52 -5.98 -8.60 9.98
C ILE A 52 -6.91 -9.54 9.19
N GLU A 53 -8.22 -9.33 9.25
CA GLU A 53 -9.20 -10.15 8.51
C GLU A 53 -9.01 -10.05 6.99
N LEU A 54 -8.72 -8.86 6.47
CA LEU A 54 -8.41 -8.64 5.05
C LEU A 54 -7.15 -9.40 4.63
N CYS A 55 -6.07 -9.31 5.42
CA CYS A 55 -4.82 -10.02 5.18
C CYS A 55 -5.01 -11.55 5.19
N PHE A 56 -5.85 -12.09 6.07
CA PHE A 56 -6.16 -13.52 6.08
C PHE A 56 -6.93 -13.97 4.84
N GLU A 57 -7.89 -13.17 4.35
CA GLU A 57 -8.64 -13.50 3.13
C GLU A 57 -7.73 -13.43 1.90
N ALA A 58 -6.89 -12.41 1.80
CA ALA A 58 -5.90 -12.31 0.72
C ALA A 58 -4.85 -13.43 0.80
N SER A 59 -4.39 -13.79 2.00
CA SER A 59 -3.50 -14.93 2.21
C SER A 59 -4.16 -16.24 1.75
N ARG A 60 -5.45 -16.45 2.07
CA ARG A 60 -6.20 -17.62 1.57
C ARG A 60 -6.22 -17.66 0.04
N ALA A 61 -6.44 -16.54 -0.62
CA ALA A 61 -6.41 -16.47 -2.08
C ALA A 61 -5.02 -16.82 -2.65
N ALA A 62 -3.95 -16.29 -2.05
CA ALA A 62 -2.58 -16.61 -2.43
C ALA A 62 -2.25 -18.11 -2.27
N GLN A 63 -2.67 -18.71 -1.16
CA GLN A 63 -2.45 -20.14 -0.85
C GLN A 63 -3.21 -21.05 -1.82
N ILE A 64 -4.46 -20.72 -2.18
CA ILE A 64 -5.21 -21.45 -3.21
C ILE A 64 -4.48 -21.39 -4.56
N ALA A 65 -3.79 -20.27 -4.85
CA ALA A 65 -2.94 -20.11 -6.03
C ALA A 65 -1.54 -20.75 -5.87
N GLY A 66 -1.28 -21.52 -4.81
CA GLY A 66 0.00 -22.18 -4.57
C GLY A 66 1.15 -21.25 -4.18
N ARG A 67 0.85 -20.03 -3.73
CA ARG A 67 1.85 -19.00 -3.37
C ARG A 67 1.85 -18.74 -1.87
N GLN A 68 3.06 -18.60 -1.32
CA GLN A 68 3.25 -18.14 0.05
C GLN A 68 3.17 -16.61 0.18
N LYS A 69 3.66 -15.88 -0.83
CA LYS A 69 3.69 -14.40 -0.85
C LYS A 69 2.36 -13.86 -1.38
N VAL A 70 1.74 -12.99 -0.59
CA VAL A 70 0.55 -12.21 -0.97
C VAL A 70 0.95 -11.12 -1.97
N LYS A 71 0.17 -10.98 -3.04
CA LYS A 71 0.30 -9.94 -4.07
C LYS A 71 -0.89 -8.99 -4.01
N LEU A 72 -0.76 -7.85 -4.69
CA LEU A 72 -1.85 -6.88 -4.82
C LEU A 72 -3.16 -7.50 -5.36
N ASP A 73 -3.04 -8.42 -6.31
CA ASP A 73 -4.20 -9.09 -6.89
C ASP A 73 -4.96 -9.96 -5.88
N ASP A 74 -4.29 -10.48 -4.85
CA ASP A 74 -4.94 -11.23 -3.76
C ASP A 74 -5.78 -10.30 -2.88
N ILE A 75 -5.29 -9.07 -2.62
CA ILE A 75 -6.03 -8.04 -1.88
C ILE A 75 -7.22 -7.54 -2.70
N LYS A 76 -7.04 -7.29 -4.01
CA LYS A 76 -8.14 -6.98 -4.93
C LYS A 76 -9.17 -8.11 -4.94
N PHE A 77 -8.74 -9.36 -4.97
CA PHE A 77 -9.64 -10.50 -4.91
C PHE A 77 -10.38 -10.59 -3.57
N ALA A 78 -9.72 -10.32 -2.44
CA ALA A 78 -10.38 -10.26 -1.14
C ALA A 78 -11.47 -9.17 -1.11
N CYS A 79 -11.20 -8.01 -1.70
CA CYS A 79 -12.14 -6.88 -1.83
C CYS A 79 -13.17 -7.01 -2.96
N ARG A 80 -13.20 -8.12 -3.72
CA ARG A 80 -13.99 -8.24 -4.97
C ARG A 80 -15.49 -7.95 -4.85
N LYS A 81 -16.05 -8.09 -3.64
CA LYS A 81 -17.48 -7.86 -3.36
C LYS A 81 -17.79 -6.39 -3.04
N ASN A 82 -16.78 -5.56 -2.83
CA ASN A 82 -16.93 -4.15 -2.50
C ASN A 82 -16.33 -3.29 -3.64
N PRO A 83 -17.14 -2.83 -4.61
CA PRO A 83 -16.65 -2.06 -5.75
C PRO A 83 -16.02 -0.72 -5.33
N ALA A 84 -16.44 -0.13 -4.21
CA ALA A 84 -15.86 1.12 -3.71
C ALA A 84 -14.42 0.91 -3.23
N PHE A 85 -14.14 -0.21 -2.55
CA PHE A 85 -12.77 -0.56 -2.13
C PHE A 85 -11.88 -0.82 -3.33
N LEU A 86 -12.38 -1.53 -4.35
CA LEU A 86 -11.62 -1.74 -5.59
C LEU A 86 -11.30 -0.43 -6.30
N GLY A 87 -12.29 0.46 -6.43
CA GLY A 87 -12.10 1.77 -7.05
C GLY A 87 -11.03 2.58 -6.31
N LYS A 88 -11.09 2.61 -4.98
CA LYS A 88 -10.09 3.32 -4.15
C LYS A 88 -8.70 2.69 -4.29
N ILE A 89 -8.57 1.37 -4.28
CA ILE A 89 -7.28 0.69 -4.48
C ILE A 89 -6.68 1.08 -5.83
N THR A 90 -7.46 1.01 -6.92
CA THR A 90 -6.99 1.38 -8.25
C THR A 90 -6.57 2.86 -8.31
N GLU A 91 -7.40 3.77 -7.79
CA GLU A 91 -7.11 5.22 -7.74
C GLU A 91 -5.78 5.52 -7.02
N VAL A 92 -5.53 4.86 -5.88
CA VAL A 92 -4.30 5.06 -5.10
C VAL A 92 -3.07 4.60 -5.88
N PHE A 93 -3.14 3.46 -6.56
CA PHE A 93 -2.03 2.95 -7.36
C PHE A 93 -1.77 3.82 -8.60
N GLU A 94 -2.81 4.29 -9.28
CA GLU A 94 -2.68 5.21 -10.42
C GLU A 94 -2.02 6.52 -10.01
N LYS A 95 -2.44 7.09 -8.87
CA LYS A 95 -1.81 8.31 -8.32
C LYS A 95 -0.35 8.08 -7.95
N LYS A 96 -0.02 6.92 -7.37
CA LYS A 96 1.38 6.57 -7.07
C LYS A 96 2.20 6.50 -8.37
N MET A 97 1.71 5.80 -9.39
CA MET A 97 2.40 5.71 -10.69
C MET A 97 2.66 7.08 -11.30
N PHE A 98 1.68 7.98 -11.26
CA PHE A 98 1.83 9.35 -11.75
C PHE A 98 2.90 10.14 -10.98
N ILE A 99 2.92 10.03 -9.65
CA ILE A 99 3.94 10.66 -8.80
C ILE A 99 5.33 10.11 -9.14
N ASP A 100 5.47 8.80 -9.29
CA ASP A 100 6.74 8.14 -9.57
C ASP A 100 7.26 8.52 -10.97
N GLU A 101 6.38 8.67 -11.96
CA GLU A 101 6.74 9.19 -13.29
C GLU A 101 7.18 10.66 -13.22
N ALA A 102 6.46 11.50 -12.48
CA ALA A 102 6.81 12.91 -12.29
C ALA A 102 8.18 13.08 -11.62
N LYS A 103 8.50 12.26 -10.61
CA LYS A 103 9.82 12.26 -9.95
C LYS A 103 10.95 11.96 -10.94
N LYS A 104 10.78 10.93 -11.79
CA LYS A 104 11.78 10.58 -12.83
C LYS A 104 12.04 11.72 -13.81
N THR A 105 11.00 12.47 -14.19
CA THR A 105 11.17 13.62 -15.09
C THR A 105 11.94 14.76 -14.43
N PHE A 106 11.79 14.94 -13.12
CA PHE A 106 12.53 15.95 -12.35
C PHE A 106 14.00 15.56 -12.23
N ASP A 107 14.31 14.32 -11.83
CA ASP A 107 15.69 13.83 -11.69
C ASP A 107 16.45 13.91 -13.02
N ALA A 108 15.82 13.49 -14.14
CA ALA A 108 16.44 13.58 -15.46
C ALA A 108 16.72 15.02 -15.94
N THR A 109 15.98 16.00 -15.40
CA THR A 109 16.17 17.42 -15.71
C THR A 109 17.28 18.04 -14.86
N ASP A 110 17.37 17.67 -13.58
CA ASP A 110 18.43 18.15 -12.68
C ASP A 110 19.80 17.57 -13.05
N ASP A 111 19.86 16.32 -13.50
CA ASP A 111 21.10 15.67 -13.97
C ASP A 111 21.64 16.31 -15.27
N LYS A 112 20.75 16.92 -16.07
CA LYS A 112 21.13 17.75 -17.23
C LYS A 112 21.61 19.15 -16.83
N LEU A 113 21.05 19.72 -15.77
CA LEU A 113 21.44 21.05 -15.26
C LEU A 113 22.81 21.00 -14.55
N THR A 114 23.05 19.99 -13.72
CA THR A 114 24.33 19.79 -13.00
C THR A 114 25.48 19.47 -13.94
N LYS A 115 25.26 18.72 -15.04
CA LYS A 115 26.30 18.53 -16.08
C LYS A 115 26.63 19.80 -16.87
N SER A 116 25.71 20.78 -16.93
CA SER A 116 25.94 22.06 -17.61
C SER A 116 26.64 23.11 -16.72
N SER A 117 26.61 22.91 -15.39
CA SER A 117 27.18 23.81 -14.39
C SER A 117 28.13 23.00 -13.51
N GLY A 118 29.43 22.94 -13.85
CA GLY A 118 30.44 22.07 -13.22
C GLY A 118 30.72 22.30 -11.73
N GLY A 119 29.71 22.14 -10.88
CA GLY A 119 29.77 22.18 -9.43
C GLY A 119 29.44 20.81 -8.85
N LYS A 120 30.38 20.27 -8.07
CA LYS A 120 30.32 18.98 -7.40
C LYS A 120 29.20 19.01 -6.33
N VAL A 121 28.13 18.24 -6.51
CA VAL A 121 27.07 18.04 -5.51
C VAL A 121 27.19 16.61 -4.96
N GLU A 122 27.28 16.48 -3.63
CA GLU A 122 27.34 15.21 -2.92
C GLU A 122 25.96 14.53 -2.95
N THR A 123 25.90 13.31 -3.49
CA THR A 123 24.69 12.48 -3.56
C THR A 123 24.39 11.88 -2.19
N LEU A 124 23.30 12.32 -1.56
CA LEU A 124 22.73 11.65 -0.37
C LEU A 124 22.04 10.35 -0.82
N GLY A 125 22.38 9.26 -0.14
CA GLY A 125 22.20 7.87 -0.61
C GLY A 125 20.77 7.42 -0.89
N GLU A 126 20.66 6.55 -1.91
CA GLU A 126 19.50 5.72 -2.21
C GLU A 126 19.24 4.74 -1.07
N GLU A 127 18.06 4.80 -0.45
CA GLU A 127 17.54 3.70 0.36
C GLU A 127 16.60 2.85 -0.50
N ASP A 128 16.89 1.55 -0.55
CA ASP A 128 16.29 0.46 -1.31
C ASP A 128 14.80 0.60 -1.68
N ASP A 129 14.53 0.88 -2.96
CA ASP A 129 13.21 0.66 -3.56
C ASP A 129 12.97 -0.85 -3.72
N VAL A 130 12.06 -1.40 -2.92
CA VAL A 130 11.56 -2.76 -3.07
C VAL A 130 10.89 -2.93 -4.44
N GLU A 131 11.56 -3.64 -5.35
CA GLU A 131 11.02 -3.96 -6.66
C GLU A 131 9.72 -4.76 -6.55
N ASP A 132 8.58 -4.10 -6.80
CA ASP A 132 7.33 -4.79 -7.07
C ASP A 132 7.33 -5.16 -8.56
N ALA A 133 7.77 -6.39 -8.84
CA ALA A 133 7.84 -6.96 -10.18
C ALA A 133 6.44 -7.10 -10.80
N VAL A 134 5.94 -6.01 -11.38
CA VAL A 134 4.79 -6.04 -12.29
C VAL A 134 5.27 -6.54 -13.65
N ASN A 135 5.36 -7.86 -13.80
CA ASN A 135 5.59 -8.49 -15.09
C ASN A 135 4.36 -8.29 -15.99
N VAL A 136 4.35 -7.21 -16.78
CA VAL A 136 3.46 -7.08 -17.94
C VAL A 136 4.03 -7.96 -19.05
N VAL A 137 3.51 -9.19 -19.15
CA VAL A 137 3.74 -10.07 -20.30
C VAL A 137 3.15 -9.40 -21.54
N LYS A 138 4.01 -8.77 -22.35
CA LYS A 138 3.72 -8.48 -23.76
C LYS A 138 4.38 -9.55 -24.61
N GLY A 139 3.63 -10.60 -24.90
CA GLY A 139 3.99 -11.53 -25.96
C GLY A 139 4.08 -10.79 -27.30
N ARG A 140 5.19 -10.98 -28.02
CA ARG A 140 5.20 -10.81 -29.47
C ARG A 140 6.13 -11.83 -30.12
N LYS A 141 5.52 -12.53 -31.05
CA LYS A 141 5.93 -13.72 -31.80
C LYS A 141 6.91 -13.36 -32.93
N GLY A 142 7.99 -14.14 -33.05
CA GLY A 142 8.65 -14.60 -34.28
C GLY A 142 9.42 -13.59 -35.16
N MET A 143 10.69 -13.87 -35.43
CA MET A 143 11.17 -14.34 -36.75
C MET A 143 12.61 -14.86 -36.62
N GLY A 144 12.87 -16.08 -37.11
CA GLY A 144 14.20 -16.66 -37.20
C GLY A 144 14.99 -16.15 -38.42
N SER A 145 16.30 -16.41 -38.40
CA SER A 145 17.18 -16.40 -39.58
C SER A 145 18.40 -17.26 -39.22
N ASP A 146 18.39 -18.52 -39.67
CA ASP A 146 19.60 -19.26 -40.06
C ASP A 146 19.82 -19.02 -41.56
#